data_AF-A0A661WBW8-F1
#
_entry.id   AF-A0A661WBW8-F1
#
_cell.length_a   1.000
_cell.length_b   1.000
_cell.length_c   1.000
_cell.angle_alpha   90.00
_cell.angle_beta   90.00
_cell.angle_gamma   90.00
#
_symmetry.space_group_name_H-M   'P 1'
#
loop_
_entity.id
_entity.type
_entity.pdbx_description
1 polymer ?
#
loop_
_entity_poly.entity_id
_entity_poly.type
_entity_poly.pdbx_seq_one_letter_code
_entity_poly.pdbx_strand_id
1 'polypeptide(L)'
;MDTLGIILISTLALITLTASLIFIRGLFPVRVSQVQTTLENNWKRSFWLGLVNTILITIFVFGFGSLGNGSPLFYFPAFAMYGAFLIGLLFGLSAFVQILGERLFPDLNPVKRDVKAGSVFLLTSLLPFVGWFLLFPYVISLSVGAVVITLFQ
;
A
#
# COMPACT_ATOMS: atom_id res chain seq x y z
N MET A 1 2.42 10.71 29.70
CA MET A 1 1.34 9.77 29.28
C MET A 1 1.76 9.08 27.98
N ASP A 2 3.05 8.75 27.83
CA ASP A 2 3.63 8.86 26.48
C ASP A 2 3.92 7.50 25.85
N THR A 3 4.42 6.53 26.61
CA THR A 3 4.73 5.19 26.07
C THR A 3 3.49 4.33 25.87
N LEU A 4 2.59 4.29 26.85
CA LEU A 4 1.33 3.54 26.77
C LEU A 4 0.43 4.06 25.63
N GLY A 5 0.37 5.38 25.43
CA GLY A 5 -0.38 5.99 24.34
C GLY A 5 0.16 5.58 22.97
N ILE A 6 1.48 5.64 22.79
CA ILE A 6 2.14 5.24 21.53
C ILE A 6 1.89 3.76 21.21
N ILE A 7 2.01 2.88 22.21
CA ILE A 7 1.78 1.43 22.02
C ILE A 7 0.33 1.17 21.62
N LEU A 8 -0.63 1.82 22.29
CA LEU A 8 -2.05 1.67 21.98
C LEU A 8 -2.37 2.15 20.56
N ILE A 9 -1.92 3.35 20.18
CA ILE A 9 -2.15 3.92 18.84
C ILE A 9 -1.52 3.04 17.77
N SER A 10 -0.28 2.57 17.98
CA SER A 10 0.41 1.71 17.02
C SER A 10 -0.33 0.39 16.82
N THR A 11 -0.80 -0.21 17.91
CA THR A 11 -1.56 -1.48 17.87
C THR A 11 -2.89 -1.28 17.12
N LEU A 12 -3.64 -0.22 17.45
CA LEU A 12 -4.88 0.10 16.76
C LEU A 12 -4.64 0.38 15.28
N ALA A 13 -3.59 1.11 14.93
CA ALA A 13 -3.24 1.40 13.54
C ALA A 13 -2.96 0.11 12.74
N LEU A 14 -2.22 -0.85 13.30
CA LEU A 14 -1.97 -2.15 12.65
C LEU A 14 -3.25 -2.94 12.41
N ILE A 15 -4.14 -2.97 13.41
CA ILE A 15 -5.44 -3.65 13.31
C ILE A 15 -6.30 -2.98 12.23
N THR A 16 -6.41 -1.65 12.26
CA THR A 16 -7.19 -0.88 11.29
C THR A 16 -6.63 -1.01 9.88
N LEU A 17 -5.30 -1.00 9.70
CA LEU A 17 -4.68 -1.23 8.40
C LEU A 17 -4.99 -2.63 7.88
N THR A 18 -4.85 -3.67 8.70
CA THR A 18 -5.20 -5.05 8.30
C THR A 18 -6.67 -5.16 7.91
N ALA A 19 -7.56 -4.57 8.71
CA ALA A 19 -8.99 -4.55 8.42
C ALA A 19 -9.30 -3.78 7.12
N SER A 20 -8.62 -2.67 6.85
CA SER A 20 -8.80 -1.88 5.62
C SER A 20 -8.43 -2.66 4.36
N LEU A 21 -7.35 -3.46 4.39
CA LEU A 21 -6.94 -4.27 3.26
C LEU A 21 -7.98 -5.36 2.94
N ILE A 22 -8.51 -6.01 3.97
CA ILE A 22 -9.56 -7.01 3.82
C ILE A 22 -10.85 -6.36 3.32
N PHE A 23 -11.19 -5.18 3.86
CA PHE A 23 -12.37 -4.43 3.46
C PHE A 23 -12.33 -4.04 1.97
N ILE A 24 -11.20 -3.54 1.48
CA ILE A 24 -11.02 -3.19 0.06
C ILE A 24 -11.18 -4.42 -0.84
N ARG A 25 -10.62 -5.56 -0.46
CA ARG A 25 -10.82 -6.82 -1.18
C ARG A 25 -12.29 -7.25 -1.20
N GLY A 26 -12.99 -7.13 -0.08
CA GLY A 26 -14.41 -7.46 0.03
C GLY A 26 -15.30 -6.54 -0.80
N LEU A 27 -14.99 -5.24 -0.85
CA LEU A 27 -15.76 -4.24 -1.56
C LEU A 27 -15.51 -4.26 -3.08
N PHE A 28 -14.27 -4.53 -3.49
CA PHE A 28 -13.85 -4.48 -4.90
C PHE A 28 -13.05 -5.73 -5.33
N PRO A 29 -13.62 -6.93 -5.20
CA PRO A 29 -12.88 -8.18 -5.41
C PRO A 29 -12.30 -8.33 -6.82
N VAL A 30 -13.05 -7.88 -7.85
CA VAL A 30 -12.63 -7.94 -9.26
C VAL A 30 -11.42 -7.05 -9.53
N ARG A 31 -11.38 -5.85 -8.94
CA ARG A 31 -10.25 -4.93 -9.14
C ARG A 31 -8.99 -5.45 -8.44
N VAL A 32 -9.14 -5.96 -7.22
CA VAL A 32 -8.01 -6.54 -6.47
C VAL A 32 -7.45 -7.78 -7.18
N SER A 33 -8.29 -8.65 -7.73
CA SER A 33 -7.81 -9.84 -8.48
C SER A 33 -7.11 -9.49 -9.79
N GLN A 34 -7.56 -8.45 -10.50
CA GLN A 34 -6.86 -7.92 -11.68
C GLN A 34 -5.46 -7.42 -11.31
N VAL A 35 -5.35 -6.62 -10.24
CA VAL A 35 -4.05 -6.11 -9.76
C VAL A 35 -3.15 -7.26 -9.29
N GLN A 36 -3.69 -8.29 -8.63
CA GLN A 36 -2.95 -9.50 -8.26
C GLN A 36 -2.36 -10.18 -9.52
N THR A 37 -3.19 -10.42 -10.53
CA THR A 37 -2.78 -11.10 -11.77
C THR A 37 -1.68 -10.31 -12.48
N THR A 38 -1.82 -8.98 -12.54
CA THR A 38 -0.80 -8.09 -13.09
C THR A 38 0.51 -8.20 -12.31
N LEU A 39 0.43 -8.22 -10.97
CA LEU A 39 1.60 -8.30 -10.10
C LEU A 39 2.36 -9.62 -10.28
N GLU A 40 1.65 -10.75 -10.42
CA GLU A 40 2.25 -12.07 -10.65
C GLU A 40 2.92 -12.16 -12.03
N ASN A 41 2.26 -11.65 -13.07
CA ASN A 41 2.76 -11.73 -14.44
C ASN A 41 3.88 -10.71 -14.77
N ASN A 42 3.86 -9.53 -14.13
CA ASN A 42 4.72 -8.40 -14.49
C ASN A 42 5.55 -7.84 -13.33
N TRP A 43 5.86 -8.64 -12.30
CA TRP A 43 6.49 -8.15 -11.05
C TRP A 43 7.69 -7.20 -11.24
N LYS A 44 8.61 -7.50 -12.18
CA LYS A 44 9.78 -6.64 -12.46
C LYS A 44 9.38 -5.27 -12.98
N ARG A 45 8.43 -5.24 -13.93
CA ARG A 45 7.94 -4.01 -14.53
C ARG A 45 7.11 -3.21 -13.52
N SER A 46 6.29 -3.89 -12.71
CA SER A 46 5.55 -3.30 -11.61
C SER A 46 6.50 -2.62 -10.63
N PHE A 47 7.60 -3.27 -10.22
CA PHE A 47 8.56 -2.65 -9.31
C PHE A 47 9.12 -1.33 -9.85
N TRP A 48 9.68 -1.33 -11.07
CA TRP A 48 10.29 -0.13 -11.64
C TRP A 48 9.28 0.98 -11.89
N LEU A 49 8.10 0.66 -12.44
CA LEU A 49 7.06 1.64 -12.68
C LEU A 49 6.54 2.24 -11.37
N GLY A 50 6.32 1.42 -10.34
CA GLY A 50 5.85 1.94 -9.06
C GLY A 50 6.92 2.72 -8.31
N LEU A 51 8.20 2.35 -8.41
CA LEU A 51 9.30 3.14 -7.84
C LEU A 51 9.33 4.54 -8.45
N VAL A 52 9.35 4.63 -9.78
CA VAL A 52 9.38 5.91 -10.51
C VAL A 52 8.14 6.73 -10.19
N ASN A 53 6.94 6.12 -10.24
CA ASN A 53 5.70 6.83 -9.92
C ASN A 53 5.66 7.31 -8.46
N THR A 54 6.12 6.50 -7.51
CA THR A 54 6.16 6.88 -6.09
C THR A 54 7.08 8.09 -5.90
N ILE A 55 8.27 8.10 -6.53
CA ILE A 55 9.20 9.23 -6.48
C ILE A 55 8.58 10.48 -7.12
N LEU A 56 8.00 10.35 -8.32
CA LEU A 56 7.39 11.49 -9.02
C LEU A 56 6.22 12.08 -8.24
N ILE A 57 5.30 11.24 -7.78
CA ILE A 57 4.16 11.67 -6.95
C ILE A 57 4.67 12.35 -5.69
N THR A 58 5.67 11.80 -5.02
CA THR A 58 6.28 12.42 -3.83
C THR A 58 6.80 13.82 -4.16
N ILE A 59 7.59 13.97 -5.23
CA ILE A 59 8.13 15.27 -5.68
C ILE A 59 6.98 16.26 -5.96
N PHE A 60 5.95 15.85 -6.69
CA PHE A 60 4.83 16.73 -7.01
C PHE A 60 3.99 17.09 -5.78
N VAL A 61 3.72 16.16 -4.86
CA VAL A 61 2.97 16.43 -3.61
C VAL A 61 3.72 17.48 -2.78
N PHE A 62 5.02 17.28 -2.55
CA PHE A 62 5.84 18.23 -1.80
C PHE A 62 6.00 19.55 -2.55
N GLY A 63 6.17 19.51 -3.88
CA GLY A 63 6.27 20.70 -4.73
C GLY A 63 5.02 21.57 -4.63
N PHE A 64 3.83 21.00 -4.88
CA PHE A 64 2.56 21.70 -4.73
C PHE A 64 2.30 22.15 -3.29
N GLY A 65 2.64 21.32 -2.29
CA GLY A 65 2.54 21.70 -0.89
C GLY A 65 3.39 22.92 -0.54
N SER A 66 4.62 23.01 -1.08
CA SER A 66 5.50 24.15 -0.87
C SER A 66 4.94 25.45 -1.48
N LEU A 67 4.34 25.37 -2.68
CA LEU A 67 3.66 26.49 -3.33
C LEU A 67 2.34 26.86 -2.62
N GLY A 68 1.73 25.90 -1.93
CA GLY A 68 0.52 26.08 -1.11
C GLY A 68 0.66 27.14 -0.02
N ASN A 69 1.87 27.33 0.51
CA ASN A 69 2.16 28.38 1.48
C ASN A 69 1.99 29.80 0.90
N GLY A 70 2.23 29.97 -0.40
CA GLY A 70 2.04 31.24 -1.11
C GLY A 70 0.63 31.41 -1.71
N SER A 71 -0.02 30.30 -2.08
CA SER A 71 -1.40 30.30 -2.55
C SER A 71 -2.09 28.99 -2.16
N PRO A 72 -3.12 29.03 -1.29
CA PRO A 72 -3.81 27.83 -0.81
C PRO A 72 -4.43 26.96 -1.92
N LEU A 73 -4.63 27.52 -3.12
CA LEU A 73 -5.13 26.80 -4.31
C LEU A 73 -4.26 25.58 -4.68
N PHE A 74 -2.96 25.60 -4.40
CA PHE A 74 -2.06 24.48 -4.71
C PHE A 74 -2.19 23.29 -3.74
N TYR A 75 -2.89 23.43 -2.60
CA TYR A 75 -3.18 22.29 -1.75
C TYR A 75 -4.17 21.31 -2.39
N PHE A 76 -5.13 21.80 -3.19
CA PHE A 76 -6.11 20.93 -3.86
C PHE A 76 -5.46 19.85 -4.75
N PRO A 77 -4.59 20.18 -5.73
CA PRO A 77 -3.93 19.16 -6.53
C PRO A 77 -2.99 18.27 -5.70
N ALA A 78 -2.33 18.80 -4.66
CA ALA A 78 -1.49 17.99 -3.77
C ALA A 78 -2.30 16.91 -3.04
N PHE A 79 -3.42 17.29 -2.42
CA PHE A 79 -4.32 16.37 -1.73
C PHE A 79 -4.99 15.38 -2.68
N ALA A 80 -5.45 15.83 -3.85
CA ALA A 80 -6.07 14.95 -4.83
C ALA A 80 -5.11 13.87 -5.30
N MET A 81 -3.87 14.25 -5.61
CA MET A 81 -2.85 13.32 -6.09
C MET A 81 -2.35 12.38 -4.98
N TYR A 82 -2.16 12.89 -3.76
CA TYR A 82 -1.82 12.04 -2.61
C TYR A 82 -2.95 11.07 -2.26
N GLY A 83 -4.20 11.53 -2.30
CA GLY A 83 -5.38 10.69 -2.07
C GLY A 83 -5.51 9.58 -3.11
N ALA A 84 -5.35 9.92 -4.40
CA ALA A 84 -5.33 8.93 -5.48
C ALA A 84 -4.21 7.90 -5.29
N PHE A 85 -3.02 8.35 -4.88
CA PHE A 85 -1.91 7.47 -4.55
C PHE A 85 -2.22 6.52 -3.40
N LEU A 86 -2.77 7.03 -2.28
CA LEU A 86 -3.13 6.20 -1.13
C LEU A 86 -4.22 5.19 -1.46
N ILE A 87 -5.24 5.59 -2.23
CA ILE A 87 -6.29 4.68 -2.70
C ILE A 87 -5.66 3.58 -3.55
N GLY A 88 -4.87 3.94 -4.57
CA GLY A 88 -4.16 2.97 -5.41
C GLY A 88 -3.29 2.02 -4.58
N LEU A 89 -2.53 2.57 -3.63
CA LEU A 89 -1.69 1.79 -2.73
C LEU A 89 -2.51 0.77 -1.91
N LEU A 90 -3.70 1.13 -1.42
CA LEU A 90 -4.57 0.18 -0.71
C LEU A 90 -4.98 -1.00 -1.61
N PHE A 91 -5.34 -0.75 -2.86
CA PHE A 91 -5.66 -1.82 -3.82
C PHE A 91 -4.44 -2.73 -4.07
N GLY A 92 -3.27 -2.12 -4.33
CA GLY A 92 -2.04 -2.84 -4.58
C GLY A 92 -1.57 -3.67 -3.39
N LEU A 93 -1.62 -3.11 -2.18
CA LEU A 93 -1.27 -3.81 -0.95
C LEU A 93 -2.25 -4.94 -0.65
N SER A 94 -3.54 -4.74 -0.90
CA SER A 94 -4.55 -5.80 -0.73
C SER A 94 -4.26 -6.99 -1.65
N ALA A 95 -3.93 -6.72 -2.92
CA ALA A 95 -3.52 -7.74 -3.87
C ALA A 95 -2.21 -8.44 -3.46
N PHE A 96 -1.22 -7.68 -2.98
CA PHE A 96 0.03 -8.24 -2.46
C PHE A 96 -0.19 -9.15 -1.24
N VAL A 97 -1.02 -8.73 -0.28
CA VAL A 97 -1.37 -9.53 0.90
C VAL A 97 -2.07 -10.83 0.51
N GLN A 98 -2.91 -10.80 -0.53
CA GLN A 98 -3.53 -12.00 -1.06
C GLN A 98 -2.50 -13.00 -1.61
N ILE A 99 -1.54 -12.53 -2.42
CA ILE A 99 -0.44 -13.35 -2.94
C ILE A 99 0.41 -13.91 -1.78
N LEU A 100 0.74 -13.06 -0.82
CA LEU A 100 1.53 -13.48 0.35
C LEU A 100 0.79 -14.53 1.17
N GLY A 101 -0.52 -14.36 1.35
CA GLY A 101 -1.37 -15.31 2.05
C GLY A 101 -1.49 -16.64 1.35
N GLU A 102 -1.62 -16.64 0.01
CA GLU A 102 -1.64 -17.86 -0.81
C GLU A 102 -0.34 -18.66 -0.69
N ARG A 103 0.79 -17.97 -0.49
CA ARG A 103 2.11 -18.61 -0.33
C ARG A 103 2.39 -19.08 1.10
N LEU A 104 2.04 -18.29 2.11
CA LEU A 104 2.38 -18.57 3.50
C LEU A 104 1.34 -19.45 4.22
N PHE A 105 0.07 -19.34 3.83
CA PHE A 105 -1.02 -20.02 4.53
C PHE A 105 -2.05 -20.60 3.52
N PRO A 106 -1.63 -21.53 2.64
CA PRO A 106 -2.49 -22.06 1.57
C PRO A 106 -3.75 -22.79 2.10
N ASP A 107 -3.64 -23.44 3.26
CA ASP A 107 -4.71 -24.28 3.83
C ASP A 107 -5.78 -23.50 4.62
N LEU A 108 -5.61 -22.18 4.78
CA LEU A 108 -6.55 -21.36 5.55
C LEU A 108 -7.67 -20.80 4.67
N ASN A 109 -8.84 -20.57 5.28
CA ASN A 109 -9.91 -19.88 4.59
C ASN A 109 -9.48 -18.44 4.19
N PRO A 110 -10.06 -17.85 3.13
CA PRO A 110 -9.56 -16.61 2.54
C PRO A 110 -9.43 -15.44 3.52
N VAL A 111 -10.38 -15.29 4.44
CA VAL A 111 -10.36 -14.18 5.40
C VAL A 111 -9.27 -14.37 6.47
N LYS A 112 -9.16 -15.55 7.10
CA LYS A 112 -8.11 -15.77 8.11
C LYS A 112 -6.73 -15.73 7.48
N ARG A 113 -6.61 -16.20 6.25
CA ARG A 113 -5.38 -16.14 5.45
C ARG A 113 -4.92 -14.70 5.26
N ASP A 114 -5.81 -13.81 4.82
CA ASP A 114 -5.49 -12.39 4.62
C ASP A 114 -5.19 -11.67 5.93
N VAL A 115 -5.94 -11.94 7.00
CA VAL A 115 -5.63 -11.38 8.34
C VAL A 115 -4.22 -11.73 8.76
N LYS A 116 -3.84 -13.01 8.65
CA LYS A 116 -2.50 -13.47 9.04
C LYS A 116 -1.42 -12.92 8.13
N ALA A 117 -1.64 -12.94 6.80
CA ALA A 117 -0.67 -12.42 5.84
C ALA A 117 -0.47 -10.91 5.98
N GLY A 118 -1.56 -10.15 6.16
CA GLY A 118 -1.51 -8.71 6.42
C GLY A 118 -0.80 -8.40 7.74
N SER A 119 -1.09 -9.16 8.80
CA SER A 119 -0.39 -9.03 10.08
C SER A 119 1.11 -9.31 9.95
N VAL A 120 1.50 -10.40 9.27
CA VAL A 120 2.91 -10.73 9.01
C VAL A 120 3.59 -9.61 8.21
N PHE A 121 2.96 -9.13 7.14
CA PHE A 121 3.48 -8.03 6.34
C PHE A 121 3.70 -6.76 7.16
N LEU A 122 2.68 -6.31 7.91
CA LEU A 122 2.76 -5.08 8.69
C LEU A 122 3.78 -5.19 9.84
N LEU A 123 3.79 -6.31 10.57
CA LEU A 123 4.75 -6.53 11.65
C LEU A 123 6.19 -6.61 11.13
N THR A 124 6.42 -7.27 10.00
CA THR A 124 7.76 -7.34 9.39
C THR A 124 8.18 -5.96 8.84
N SER A 125 7.22 -5.17 8.35
CA SER A 125 7.47 -3.79 7.91
C SER A 125 7.87 -2.86 9.06
N LEU A 126 7.53 -3.20 10.31
CA LEU A 126 7.96 -2.45 11.49
C LEU A 126 9.41 -2.76 11.92
N LEU A 127 10.06 -3.78 11.36
CA LEU A 127 11.45 -4.06 11.67
C LEU A 127 12.33 -2.87 11.25
N PRO A 128 13.14 -2.32 12.17
CA PRO A 128 14.04 -1.22 11.82
C PRO A 128 15.06 -1.69 10.78
N PHE A 129 15.49 -0.75 9.94
CA PHE A 129 16.36 -0.98 8.78
C PHE A 129 15.75 -1.86 7.68
N VAL A 130 15.51 -3.15 7.95
CA VAL A 130 15.04 -4.12 6.96
C VAL A 130 13.59 -3.82 6.55
N GLY A 131 12.70 -3.59 7.50
CA GLY A 131 11.31 -3.24 7.23
C GLY A 131 11.20 -1.89 6.53
N TRP A 132 11.83 -0.86 7.09
CA TRP A 132 11.65 0.53 6.62
C TRP A 132 12.33 0.85 5.29
N PHE A 133 13.53 0.31 5.03
CA PHE A 133 14.31 0.68 3.84
C PHE A 133 14.31 -0.38 2.76
N LEU A 134 13.98 -1.64 3.09
CA LEU A 134 14.00 -2.73 2.11
C LEU A 134 12.60 -3.24 1.82
N LEU A 135 11.92 -3.81 2.81
CA LEU A 135 10.64 -4.49 2.60
C LEU A 135 9.53 -3.50 2.24
N PHE A 136 9.34 -2.45 3.04
CA PHE A 136 8.25 -1.50 2.84
C PHE A 136 8.37 -0.73 1.51
N PRO A 137 9.52 -0.15 1.13
CA PRO A 137 9.65 0.54 -0.15
C PRO A 137 9.52 -0.42 -1.34
N TYR A 138 10.01 -1.65 -1.20
CA TYR A 138 9.87 -2.68 -2.22
C TYR A 138 8.40 -3.05 -2.45
N VAL A 139 7.64 -3.32 -1.39
CA VAL A 139 6.24 -3.70 -1.49
C VAL A 139 5.36 -2.54 -1.96
N ILE A 140 5.63 -1.31 -1.51
CA ILE A 140 4.95 -0.11 -2.03
C ILE A 140 5.19 0.02 -3.54
N SER A 141 6.44 -0.09 -3.97
CA SER A 141 6.79 0.05 -5.38
C SER A 141 6.10 -1.03 -6.23
N LEU A 142 6.11 -2.28 -5.78
CA LEU A 142 5.38 -3.35 -6.45
C LEU A 142 3.86 -3.07 -6.53
N SER A 143 3.26 -2.70 -5.41
CA SER A 143 1.82 -2.45 -5.27
C SER A 143 1.36 -1.31 -6.16
N VAL A 144 2.04 -0.17 -6.11
CA VAL A 144 1.74 1.01 -6.92
C VAL A 144 1.91 0.71 -8.40
N GLY A 145 3.01 0.06 -8.79
CA GLY A 145 3.24 -0.23 -10.20
C GLY A 145 2.28 -1.24 -10.78
N ALA A 146 1.85 -2.24 -10.01
CA ALA A 146 0.82 -3.18 -10.47
C ALA A 146 -0.53 -2.47 -10.68
N VAL A 147 -0.88 -1.52 -9.81
CA VAL A 147 -2.09 -0.70 -9.97
C VAL A 147 -1.98 0.17 -11.22
N VAL A 148 -0.85 0.86 -11.41
CA VAL A 148 -0.60 1.67 -12.61
C VAL A 148 -0.74 0.82 -13.88
N ILE A 149 -0.05 -0.32 -13.96
CA ILE A 149 -0.15 -1.21 -15.14
C ILE A 149 -1.61 -1.63 -15.36
N THR A 150 -2.33 -2.03 -14.31
CA THR A 150 -3.73 -2.48 -14.41
C THR A 150 -4.68 -1.37 -14.87
N LEU A 151 -4.37 -0.11 -14.58
CA LEU A 151 -5.18 1.04 -15.03
C LEU A 151 -4.93 1.42 -16.49
N PHE A 152 -3.76 1.10 -17.03
CA PHE A 152 -3.32 1.46 -18.40
C PHE A 152 -3.24 0.26 -19.36
N GLN A 153 -3.67 -0.92 -18.92
CA GLN A 153 -3.90 -2.12 -19.75
C GLN A 153 -5.37 -2.21 -20.14
#